data_AF-A0A8T9Q8G0-F1
#
_entry.id   AF-A0A8T9Q8G0-F1
#
_cell.length_a   1.000
_cell.length_b   1.000
_cell.length_c   1.000
_cell.angle_alpha   90.00
_cell.angle_beta   90.00
_cell.angle_gamma   90.00
#
_symmetry.space_group_name_H-M   'P 1'
#
loop_
_entity.id
_entity.type
_entity.pdbx_description
1 polymer ?
#
loop_
_entity_poly.entity_id
_entity_poly.type
_entity_poly.pdbx_seq_one_letter_code
_entity_poly.pdbx_strand_id
1 'polypeptide(L)'
;MLILFLLIPLTAILLLLWLVTQKNIFGKLMGLLWAIPLALAPVALLVRFLTDKQETERADIYGDYVIDRSKFAGKQADWQYNHYRFTITPHNELIFHETRGRTPSEPTASRFLFCPPTRFLAWFYPTDRPAIIS
;
A
#
# COMPACT_ATOMS: atom_id res chain seq x y z
N MET A 1 5.44 -19.74 -15.44
CA MET A 1 5.63 -21.17 -15.75
C MET A 1 5.74 -21.43 -17.26
N LEU A 2 4.80 -20.96 -18.09
CA LEU A 2 4.89 -21.08 -19.57
C LEU A 2 6.14 -20.47 -20.21
N ILE A 3 6.61 -19.31 -19.71
CA ILE A 3 7.79 -18.61 -20.26
C ILE A 3 9.06 -19.45 -20.11
N LEU A 4 9.24 -20.14 -18.98
CA LEU A 4 10.40 -21.02 -18.75
C LEU A 4 10.42 -22.21 -19.71
N PHE A 5 9.25 -22.78 -19.98
CA PHE A 5 9.10 -23.90 -20.91
C PHE A 5 9.46 -23.52 -22.36
N LEU A 6 9.25 -22.27 -22.76
CA LEU A 6 9.68 -21.76 -24.07
C LEU A 6 11.15 -21.33 -24.09
N LEU A 7 11.64 -20.71 -23.00
CA LEU A 7 12.98 -20.10 -22.92
C LEU A 7 14.10 -21.14 -22.85
N ILE A 8 13.90 -22.25 -22.12
CA ILE A 8 14.90 -23.31 -21.95
C ILE A 8 15.24 -24.00 -23.29
N PRO A 9 14.29 -24.51 -24.09
CA PRO A 9 14.62 -25.12 -25.38
C PRO A 9 15.17 -24.10 -26.37
N LEU A 10 14.68 -22.85 -26.34
CA LEU A 10 15.20 -21.78 -27.20
C LEU A 10 16.68 -21.49 -26.92
N THR A 11 17.06 -21.36 -25.64
CA THR A 11 18.46 -21.16 -25.24
C THR A 11 19.32 -22.38 -25.56
N ALA A 12 18.81 -23.61 -25.39
CA ALA A 12 19.54 -24.82 -25.76
C ALA A 12 19.81 -24.92 -27.27
N ILE A 13 18.81 -24.64 -28.12
CA ILE A 13 18.96 -24.63 -29.58
C ILE A 13 19.95 -23.55 -30.02
N LEU A 14 19.87 -22.35 -29.42
CA LEU A 14 20.77 -21.25 -29.74
C LEU A 14 22.22 -21.56 -29.31
N LEU A 15 22.41 -22.27 -28.20
CA LEU A 15 23.71 -22.70 -27.72
C LEU A 15 24.32 -23.78 -28.63
N LEU A 16 23.51 -24.74 -29.07
CA LEU A 16 23.91 -25.76 -30.05
C LEU A 16 24.31 -25.12 -31.39
N LEU A 17 23.50 -24.18 -31.91
CA LEU A 17 23.80 -23.44 -33.14
C LEU A 17 25.11 -22.64 -33.03
N TRP A 18 25.36 -22.03 -31.87
CA TRP A 18 26.62 -21.33 -31.63
C TRP A 18 27.82 -22.28 -31.60
N LEU A 19 27.69 -23.45 -30.96
CA LEU A 19 28.75 -24.45 -30.86
C LEU A 19 29.16 -25.00 -32.25
N VAL A 20 28.18 -25.22 -33.12
CA VAL A 20 28.39 -25.73 -34.49
C VAL A 20 28.89 -24.63 -35.43
N THR A 21 28.28 -23.45 -35.39
CA THR A 21 28.58 -22.40 -36.38
C THR A 21 29.79 -21.55 -35.98
N GLN A 22 30.17 -21.54 -34.69
CA GLN A 22 31.23 -20.71 -34.08
C GLN A 22 31.21 -19.22 -34.47
N LYS A 23 30.08 -18.73 -34.98
CA LYS A 23 29.91 -17.32 -35.34
C LYS A 23 29.65 -16.51 -34.06
N ASN A 24 30.43 -15.45 -33.89
CA ASN A 24 30.30 -14.50 -32.78
C ASN A 24 28.91 -13.86 -32.66
N ILE A 25 28.09 -13.91 -33.72
CA ILE A 25 26.73 -13.37 -33.74
C ILE A 25 25.82 -14.14 -32.77
N PHE A 26 25.92 -15.47 -32.69
CA PHE A 26 25.06 -16.27 -31.80
C PHE A 26 25.41 -16.07 -30.32
N GLY A 27 26.70 -15.91 -30.00
CA GLY A 27 27.14 -15.54 -28.65
C GLY A 27 26.65 -14.16 -28.23
N LYS A 28 26.67 -13.17 -29.14
CA LYS A 28 26.11 -11.83 -28.88
C LYS A 28 24.60 -11.87 -28.64
N LEU A 29 23.84 -12.64 -29.42
CA LEU A 29 22.40 -12.82 -29.23
C LEU A 29 22.08 -13.51 -27.89
N MET A 30 22.84 -14.52 -27.52
CA MET A 30 22.71 -15.18 -26.21
C MET A 30 22.98 -14.21 -25.06
N GLY A 31 24.06 -13.42 -25.16
CA GLY A 31 24.40 -12.40 -24.17
C GLY A 31 23.31 -11.33 -24.05
N LEU A 32 22.77 -10.85 -25.17
CA LEU A 32 21.70 -9.85 -25.19
C LEU A 32 20.40 -10.39 -24.54
N LEU A 33 20.04 -11.64 -24.83
CA LEU A 33 18.85 -12.29 -24.29
C LEU A 33 18.88 -12.32 -22.75
N TRP A 34 20.04 -12.64 -22.16
CA TRP A 34 20.21 -12.69 -20.71
C TRP A 34 20.56 -11.33 -20.09
N ALA A 35 21.13 -10.40 -20.85
CA ALA A 35 21.46 -9.06 -20.37
C ALA A 35 20.21 -8.28 -19.93
N ILE A 36 19.07 -8.48 -20.59
CA ILE A 36 17.81 -7.79 -20.25
C ILE A 36 17.33 -8.14 -18.83
N PRO A 37 17.06 -9.42 -18.48
CA PRO A 37 16.63 -9.76 -17.13
C PRO A 37 17.73 -9.50 -16.09
N LEU A 38 19.01 -9.68 -16.46
CA LEU A 38 20.14 -9.42 -15.58
C LEU A 38 20.27 -7.92 -15.22
N ALA A 39 20.02 -7.03 -16.19
CA ALA A 39 20.01 -5.59 -15.97
C ALA A 39 18.74 -5.11 -15.23
N LEU A 40 17.61 -5.78 -15.44
CA LEU A 40 16.35 -5.41 -14.81
C LEU A 40 16.28 -5.81 -13.32
N ALA A 41 16.93 -6.91 -12.93
CA ALA A 41 16.97 -7.38 -11.55
C ALA A 41 17.49 -6.34 -10.53
N PRO A 42 18.65 -5.69 -10.72
CA PRO A 42 19.13 -4.66 -9.79
C PRO A 42 18.24 -3.42 -9.78
N VAL A 43 17.64 -3.04 -10.92
CA VAL A 43 16.68 -1.94 -10.99
C VAL A 43 15.45 -2.25 -10.14
N ALA A 44 14.90 -3.46 -10.23
CA ALA A 44 13.78 -3.89 -9.40
C ALA A 44 14.14 -3.88 -7.90
N LEU A 45 15.36 -4.30 -7.54
CA LEU A 45 15.84 -4.23 -6.16
C LEU A 45 15.96 -2.78 -5.66
N LEU A 46 16.49 -1.87 -6.48
CA LEU A 46 16.56 -0.45 -6.15
C LEU A 46 15.17 0.17 -5.99
N VAL A 47 14.24 -0.16 -6.88
CA VAL A 47 12.85 0.31 -6.76
C VAL A 47 12.21 -0.22 -5.49
N ARG A 48 12.42 -1.48 -5.12
CA ARG A 48 11.95 -2.02 -3.85
C ARG A 48 12.57 -1.32 -2.66
N PHE A 49 13.88 -1.06 -2.68
CA PHE A 49 14.56 -0.32 -1.62
C PHE A 49 14.03 1.11 -1.47
N LEU A 50 13.79 1.81 -2.59
CA LEU A 50 13.26 3.18 -2.58
C LEU A 50 11.75 3.26 -2.30
N THR A 51 11.01 2.18 -2.59
CA THR A 51 9.55 2.09 -2.44
C THR A 51 9.17 1.18 -1.27
N ASP A 52 10.13 0.79 -0.42
CA ASP A 52 9.83 0.11 0.82
C ASP A 52 9.15 1.14 1.71
N LYS A 53 7.83 1.24 1.51
CA LYS A 53 6.97 2.07 2.31
C LYS A 53 7.08 1.46 3.69
N GLN A 54 7.87 2.15 4.52
CA GLN A 54 7.87 2.06 5.96
C GLN A 54 6.47 1.59 6.36
N GLU A 55 6.36 0.30 6.71
CA GLU A 55 5.12 -0.24 7.24
C GLU A 55 4.83 0.66 8.42
N THR A 56 3.89 1.59 8.24
CA THR A 56 3.39 2.40 9.33
C THR A 56 2.84 1.34 10.26
N GLU A 57 3.60 1.07 11.33
CA GLU A 57 3.33 -0.04 12.24
C GLU A 57 1.84 0.02 12.53
N ARG A 58 1.12 -1.09 12.41
CA ARG A 58 -0.33 -1.10 12.66
C ARG A 58 -0.68 -0.44 14.00
N ALA A 59 0.27 -0.43 14.93
CA ALA A 59 0.28 0.32 16.17
C ALA A 59 -0.07 1.82 16.04
N ASP A 60 0.34 2.50 14.97
CA ASP A 60 0.12 3.94 14.78
C ASP A 60 -1.24 4.29 14.15
N ILE A 61 -2.04 3.27 13.84
CA ILE A 61 -3.41 3.38 13.30
C ILE A 61 -4.46 3.21 14.41
N TYR A 62 -4.04 2.83 15.62
CA TYR A 62 -4.94 2.66 16.74
C TYR A 62 -5.09 3.96 17.50
N GLY A 63 -6.33 4.32 17.82
CA GLY A 63 -6.64 5.55 18.54
C GLY A 63 -8.02 6.08 18.20
N ASP A 64 -8.30 7.24 18.78
CA ASP A 64 -9.54 7.99 18.56
C ASP A 64 -9.35 8.97 17.40
N TYR A 65 -10.38 9.05 16.55
CA TYR A 65 -10.36 9.81 15.31
C TYR A 65 -11.58 10.73 15.21
N VAL A 66 -11.32 11.94 14.71
CA VAL A 66 -12.33 12.94 14.37
C VAL A 66 -12.25 13.28 12.88
N ILE A 67 -13.38 13.73 12.32
CA ILE A 67 -13.45 14.20 10.94
C ILE A 67 -12.60 15.47 10.80
N ASP A 68 -11.78 15.56 9.76
CA ASP A 68 -10.96 16.75 9.54
C ASP A 68 -11.80 17.88 8.91
N ARG A 69 -12.05 18.95 9.69
CA ARG A 69 -12.78 20.15 9.26
C ARG A 69 -12.03 20.98 8.22
N SER A 70 -10.71 20.83 8.13
CA SER A 70 -9.89 21.58 7.17
C SER A 70 -10.06 21.08 5.74
N LYS A 71 -10.45 19.80 5.57
CA LYS A 71 -10.61 19.17 4.24
C LYS A 71 -11.99 19.39 3.65
N PHE A 72 -13.00 19.61 4.47
CA PHE A 72 -14.38 19.88 4.06
C PHE A 72 -14.92 21.08 4.83
N ALA A 73 -14.96 22.24 4.18
CA ALA A 73 -15.52 23.45 4.79
C ALA A 73 -17.04 23.49 4.63
N GLY A 74 -17.77 23.82 5.70
CA GLY A 74 -19.21 24.12 5.66
C GLY A 74 -20.00 23.57 6.85
N LYS A 75 -21.24 24.06 7.00
CA LYS A 75 -22.14 23.71 8.12
C LYS A 75 -22.42 22.21 8.24
N GLN A 76 -22.39 21.48 7.12
CA GLN A 76 -22.57 20.03 7.10
C GLN A 76 -21.37 19.29 7.70
N ALA A 77 -20.15 19.74 7.39
CA ALA A 77 -18.93 19.18 7.96
C ALA A 77 -18.81 19.50 9.46
N ASP A 78 -19.23 20.70 9.88
CA ASP A 78 -19.28 21.05 11.30
C ASP A 78 -20.29 20.20 12.08
N TRP A 79 -21.46 19.92 11.50
CA TRP A 79 -22.43 19.01 12.13
C TRP A 79 -21.85 17.61 12.26
N GLN A 80 -21.26 17.06 11.19
CA GLN A 80 -20.61 15.75 11.23
C GLN A 80 -19.45 15.69 12.24
N TYR A 81 -18.64 16.74 12.32
CA TYR A 81 -17.55 16.86 13.28
C TYR A 81 -18.05 16.89 14.72
N ASN A 82 -19.21 17.48 15.00
CA ASN A 82 -19.73 17.53 16.37
C ASN A 82 -20.48 16.25 16.76
N HIS A 83 -21.01 15.52 15.77
CA HIS A 83 -21.92 14.40 16.00
C HIS A 83 -21.23 13.03 15.94
N TYR A 84 -20.10 12.90 15.23
CA TYR A 84 -19.46 11.60 14.99
C TYR A 84 -18.03 11.51 15.54
N ARG A 85 -17.74 10.40 16.22
CA ARG A 85 -16.39 10.01 16.68
C ARG A 85 -16.12 8.56 16.27
N PHE A 86 -14.87 8.24 15.98
CA PHE A 86 -14.46 6.90 15.55
C PHE A 86 -13.31 6.41 16.40
N THR A 87 -13.31 5.14 16.76
CA THR A 87 -12.19 4.49 17.47
C THR A 87 -11.77 3.27 16.69
N ILE A 88 -10.49 3.16 16.36
CA ILE A 88 -9.92 1.97 15.69
C ILE A 88 -9.18 1.16 16.75
N THR A 89 -9.68 -0.04 17.04
CA THR A 89 -9.09 -0.90 18.08
C THR A 89 -7.99 -1.82 17.52
N PRO A 90 -7.08 -2.29 18.38
CA PRO A 90 -6.07 -3.30 18.03
C PRO A 90 -6.62 -4.58 17.42
N HIS A 91 -7.91 -4.86 17.65
CA HIS A 91 -8.60 -6.04 17.14
C HIS A 91 -9.15 -5.85 15.71
N ASN A 92 -8.72 -4.81 14.99
CA ASN A 92 -9.19 -4.44 13.65
C ASN A 92 -10.70 -4.12 13.62
N GLU A 93 -11.17 -3.41 14.63
CA GLU A 93 -12.57 -3.01 14.71
C GLU A 93 -12.68 -1.49 14.68
N LEU A 94 -13.57 -1.02 13.83
CA LEU A 94 -13.98 0.38 13.80
C LEU A 94 -15.23 0.52 14.65
N ILE A 95 -15.12 1.24 15.77
CA ILE A 95 -16.23 1.58 16.64
C ILE A 95 -16.71 2.98 16.27
N PHE A 96 -17.99 3.08 15.96
CA PHE A 96 -18.64 4.33 15.64
C PHE A 96 -19.41 4.86 16.85
N HIS A 97 -19.15 6.10 17.21
CA HIS A 97 -19.83 6.80 18.30
C HIS A 97 -20.65 7.95 17.73
N GLU A 98 -21.97 7.87 17.92
CA GLU A 98 -22.89 8.96 17.64
C GLU A 98 -23.14 9.74 18.94
N THR A 99 -22.79 11.03 18.94
CA THR A 99 -22.92 11.91 20.10
C THR A 99 -24.22 12.71 20.00
N ARG A 100 -25.30 12.29 20.65
CA ARG A 100 -26.52 13.10 20.78
C ARG A 100 -26.40 14.08 21.96
N GLY A 101 -25.72 15.20 21.74
CA GLY A 101 -25.56 16.27 22.75
C GLY A 101 -24.30 16.16 23.61
N ARG A 102 -24.17 16.98 24.66
CA ARG A 102 -22.91 17.20 25.42
C ARG A 102 -22.46 16.00 26.29
N THR A 103 -23.17 14.88 26.25
CA THR A 103 -22.84 13.65 26.97
C THR A 103 -22.64 12.52 25.97
N PRO A 104 -21.57 11.70 26.10
CA PRO A 104 -21.42 10.48 25.32
C PRO A 104 -22.63 9.60 25.60
N SER A 105 -23.58 9.51 24.67
CA SER A 105 -24.63 8.50 24.71
C SER A 105 -23.98 7.12 24.61
N GLU A 106 -24.53 6.12 25.30
CA GLU A 106 -24.09 4.73 25.17
C GLU A 106 -23.86 4.40 23.70
N PRO A 107 -22.74 3.73 23.35
CA PRO A 107 -22.41 3.51 21.97
C PRO A 107 -23.52 2.64 21.38
N THR A 108 -24.31 3.20 20.46
CA THR A 108 -25.06 2.43 19.48
C THR A 108 -24.01 1.78 18.57
N ALA A 109 -23.35 0.76 19.13
CA ALA A 109 -22.09 0.23 18.66
C ALA A 109 -22.33 -0.72 17.49
N SER A 110 -22.51 -0.17 16.31
CA SER A 110 -22.32 -0.94 15.09
C SER A 110 -20.82 -1.20 14.91
N ARG A 111 -20.39 -2.39 15.35
CA ARG A 111 -19.00 -2.86 15.26
C ARG A 111 -18.74 -3.40 13.86
N PHE A 112 -17.86 -2.74 13.12
CA PHE A 112 -17.48 -3.20 11.79
C PHE A 112 -16.06 -3.79 11.84
N LEU A 113 -15.91 -5.00 11.28
CA LEU A 113 -14.59 -5.55 11.01
C LEU A 113 -13.94 -4.66 9.95
N PHE A 114 -12.86 -3.99 10.33
CA PHE A 114 -12.23 -2.96 9.51
C PHE A 114 -10.84 -3.40 9.10
N CYS A 115 -10.66 -3.62 7.80
CA CYS A 115 -9.35 -3.83 7.19
C CYS A 115 -8.99 -2.55 6.41
N PRO A 116 -8.14 -1.65 6.95
CA PRO A 116 -7.90 -0.37 6.31
C PRO A 116 -7.17 -0.55 4.96
N PRO A 117 -7.70 -0.01 3.85
CA PRO A 117 -6.84 0.37 2.74
C PRO A 117 -6.07 1.63 3.14
N THR A 118 -4.79 1.71 2.78
CA THR A 118 -3.82 2.76 3.17
C THR A 118 -4.27 4.21 2.88
N ARG A 119 -5.33 4.41 2.10
CA ARG A 119 -5.90 5.73 1.76
C ARG A 119 -7.06 6.20 2.63
N PHE A 120 -7.66 5.34 3.46
CA PHE A 120 -8.85 5.70 4.26
C PHE A 120 -8.51 6.67 5.41
N LEU A 121 -7.35 6.50 6.02
CA LEU A 121 -6.88 7.33 7.14
C LEU A 121 -6.59 8.79 6.73
N ALA A 122 -6.50 9.09 5.43
CA ALA A 122 -6.32 10.46 4.96
C ALA A 122 -7.55 11.35 5.24
N TRP A 123 -8.68 10.81 5.66
CA TRP A 123 -9.91 11.57 5.91
C TRP A 123 -10.19 11.83 7.40
N PHE A 124 -9.41 11.20 8.27
CA PHE A 124 -9.62 11.19 9.71
C PHE A 124 -8.37 11.71 10.42
N TYR A 125 -8.57 12.55 11.44
CA TYR A 125 -7.51 13.15 12.23
C TYR A 125 -7.44 12.46 13.60
N PRO A 126 -6.29 11.91 14.02
CA PRO A 126 -6.15 11.31 15.35
C PRO A 126 -6.26 12.38 16.43
N THR A 127 -7.13 12.20 17.43
CA THR A 127 -7.36 13.17 18.51
C THR A 127 -6.20 13.25 19.50
N ASP A 128 -5.38 12.21 19.57
CA ASP A 128 -4.27 12.12 20.53
C ASP A 128 -3.02 12.89 20.10
N ARG A 129 -3.05 13.54 18.92
CA ARG A 129 -1.98 14.42 18.44
C ARG A 129 -2.48 15.86 18.33
N PRO A 130 -1.71 16.86 18.79
CA PRO A 130 -2.09 18.25 18.61
C PRO A 130 -2.11 18.61 17.12
N ALA A 131 -3.15 19.31 16.69
CA ALA A 131 -3.28 19.89 15.36
C ALA A 131 -2.06 20.78 15.05
N ILE A 132 -1.07 20.23 14.37
CA ILE A 132 -0.03 21.02 13.74
C ILE A 132 -0.68 21.66 12.52
N ILE A 133 -1.16 22.89 12.73
CA ILE A 133 -1.59 23.79 11.67
C ILE A 133 -0.31 24.17 10.91
N SER A 134 -0.12 23.62 9.72
CA SER A 134 0.86 24.12 8.73
C SER A 134 0.15 24.95 7.68
#